data_AF-A0A943GTF4-F1
#
_entry.id   AF-A0A943GTF4-F1
#
_cell.length_a   1.000
_cell.length_b   1.000
_cell.length_c   1.000
_cell.angle_alpha   90.00
_cell.angle_beta   90.00
_cell.angle_gamma   90.00
#
_symmetry.space_group_name_H-M   'P 1'
#
loop_
_entity.id
_entity.type
_entity.pdbx_description
1 polymer ?
#
loop_
_entity_poly.entity_id
_entity_poly.type
_entity_poly.pdbx_seq_one_letter_code
_entity_poly.pdbx_strand_id
1 'polypeptide(L)'
;MGNAADKCKKAAPYVTKRNDEDGVGAFVEKYALGIKPRLAVSACLLGENCKYNGGNNKNDAVLALQKDFEIVPVCPECFGGLKIPRVPNEIIGGRAISKNGEDFTAEYNKGAEKALYVAEESGARFAVLKERSPSCGKGMIYDGTFSGTLVPGNGVTAELFIKTGISVFGESEIDKLLEEADIV
;
A
#
# COMPACT_ATOMS: atom_id res chain seq x y z
N MET A 1 -24.21 6.70 18.01
CA MET A 1 -23.84 7.97 17.35
C MET A 1 -22.82 8.70 18.18
N GLY A 2 -21.82 9.32 17.55
CA GLY A 2 -20.73 10.03 18.24
C GLY A 2 -21.19 11.23 19.06
N ASN A 3 -22.31 11.86 18.67
CA ASN A 3 -22.95 12.99 19.36
C ASN A 3 -23.94 12.56 20.46
N ALA A 4 -24.05 11.26 20.78
CA ALA A 4 -24.88 10.80 21.87
C ALA A 4 -24.25 11.11 23.24
N ALA A 5 -25.10 11.22 24.28
CA ALA A 5 -24.64 11.37 25.66
C ALA A 5 -23.72 10.20 26.08
N ASP A 6 -22.75 10.47 26.95
CA ASP A 6 -21.75 9.46 27.35
C ASP A 6 -22.36 8.21 27.97
N LYS A 7 -23.45 8.35 28.72
CA LYS A 7 -24.20 7.20 29.27
C LYS A 7 -24.70 6.25 28.18
N CYS A 8 -25.09 6.79 27.02
CA CYS A 8 -25.56 6.01 25.88
C CYS A 8 -24.37 5.35 25.16
N LYS A 9 -23.27 6.08 24.95
CA LYS A 9 -22.05 5.53 24.32
C LYS A 9 -21.45 4.39 25.13
N LYS A 10 -21.39 4.50 26.46
CA LYS A 10 -20.86 3.46 27.36
C LYS A 10 -21.71 2.19 27.41
N ALA A 11 -23.02 2.31 27.20
CA ALA A 11 -23.94 1.17 27.20
C ALA A 11 -24.10 0.52 25.82
N ALA A 12 -23.63 1.17 24.75
CA ALA A 12 -23.80 0.69 23.40
C ALA A 12 -22.77 -0.40 23.06
N PRO A 13 -23.16 -1.42 22.26
CA PRO A 13 -22.22 -2.42 21.75
C PRO A 13 -21.18 -1.83 20.79
N TYR A 14 -21.47 -0.67 20.21
CA TYR A 14 -20.56 0.08 19.34
C TYR A 14 -20.96 1.56 19.29
N VAL A 15 -20.01 2.41 18.91
CA VAL A 15 -20.22 3.84 18.66
C VAL A 15 -19.74 4.17 17.25
N THR A 16 -20.64 4.64 16.40
CA THR A 16 -20.34 5.19 15.06
C THR A 16 -20.08 6.71 15.13
N LYS A 17 -19.76 7.33 13.98
CA LYS A 17 -19.56 8.78 13.82
C LYS A 17 -20.79 9.61 14.24
N ARG A 18 -20.64 10.93 14.27
CA ARG A 18 -21.74 11.84 14.59
C ARG A 18 -22.73 11.95 13.43
N ASN A 19 -23.91 12.50 13.68
CA ASN A 19 -24.93 12.70 12.64
C ASN A 19 -24.47 13.68 11.55
N ASP A 20 -23.71 14.71 11.91
CA ASP A 20 -23.10 15.70 11.02
C ASP A 20 -21.90 15.15 10.22
N GLU A 21 -21.52 13.89 10.47
CA GLU A 21 -20.39 13.18 9.83
C GLU A 21 -20.85 11.85 9.19
N ASP A 22 -22.11 11.79 8.76
CA ASP A 22 -22.76 10.60 8.16
C ASP A 22 -22.60 9.30 8.98
N GLY A 23 -22.75 9.39 10.30
CA GLY A 23 -22.57 8.23 11.17
C GLY A 23 -23.62 7.13 10.97
N VAL A 24 -24.77 7.42 10.35
CA VAL A 24 -25.74 6.38 9.95
C VAL A 24 -25.19 5.57 8.78
N GLY A 25 -24.65 6.23 7.73
CA GLY A 25 -23.98 5.55 6.62
C GLY A 25 -22.83 4.68 7.12
N ALA A 26 -21.94 5.25 7.94
CA ALA A 26 -20.82 4.53 8.54
C ALA A 26 -21.26 3.32 9.38
N PHE A 27 -22.42 3.42 10.05
CA PHE A 27 -22.98 2.30 10.79
C PHE A 27 -23.44 1.17 9.86
N VAL A 28 -24.20 1.51 8.81
CA VAL A 28 -24.73 0.53 7.86
C VAL A 28 -23.58 -0.19 7.17
N GLU A 29 -22.59 0.53 6.66
CA GLU A 29 -21.43 -0.06 5.99
C GLU A 29 -20.67 -1.00 6.92
N LYS A 30 -20.25 -0.52 8.10
CA LYS A 30 -19.37 -1.30 8.99
C LYS A 30 -20.09 -2.44 9.70
N TYR A 31 -21.27 -2.20 10.25
CA TYR A 31 -21.90 -3.14 11.19
C TYR A 31 -23.08 -3.91 10.59
N ALA A 32 -23.83 -3.33 9.65
CA ALA A 32 -24.95 -4.03 9.03
C ALA A 32 -24.53 -4.82 7.79
N LEU A 33 -23.65 -4.26 6.96
CA LEU A 33 -23.17 -4.87 5.72
C LEU A 33 -21.78 -5.52 5.85
N GLY A 34 -21.01 -5.18 6.88
CA GLY A 34 -19.66 -5.72 7.09
C GLY A 34 -18.67 -5.29 6.01
N ILE A 35 -18.88 -4.12 5.39
CA ILE A 35 -18.00 -3.56 4.38
C ILE A 35 -16.69 -3.16 5.04
N LYS A 36 -15.59 -3.68 4.49
CA LYS A 36 -14.23 -3.38 4.92
C LYS A 36 -13.62 -2.30 4.03
N PRO A 37 -12.86 -1.34 4.60
CA PRO A 37 -12.08 -0.40 3.82
C PRO A 37 -11.10 -1.15 2.88
N ARG A 38 -10.81 -0.56 1.72
CA ARG A 38 -9.86 -1.14 0.76
C ARG A 38 -8.43 -0.72 1.08
N LEU A 39 -7.52 -1.69 0.99
CA LEU A 39 -6.08 -1.48 1.21
C LEU A 39 -5.30 -1.99 0.00
N ALA A 40 -4.59 -1.11 -0.68
CA ALA A 40 -3.67 -1.53 -1.74
C ALA A 40 -2.42 -2.17 -1.12
N VAL A 41 -2.06 -3.39 -1.52
CA VAL A 41 -0.92 -4.10 -0.91
C VAL A 41 0.02 -4.61 -1.98
N SER A 42 1.32 -4.40 -1.78
CA SER A 42 2.35 -5.02 -2.63
C SER A 42 2.16 -6.53 -2.66
N ALA A 43 1.83 -7.10 -3.83
CA ALA A 43 1.45 -8.50 -3.98
C ALA A 43 2.50 -9.48 -3.43
N CYS A 44 3.79 -9.13 -3.50
CA CYS A 44 4.86 -9.97 -2.93
C CYS A 44 4.75 -10.14 -1.41
N LEU A 45 4.17 -9.16 -0.68
CA LEU A 45 3.91 -9.26 0.77
C LEU A 45 2.79 -10.25 1.08
N LEU A 46 1.89 -10.50 0.12
CA LEU A 46 0.80 -11.47 0.21
C LEU A 46 1.27 -12.90 -0.14
N GLY A 47 2.52 -13.07 -0.56
CA GLY A 47 3.07 -14.35 -0.98
C GLY A 47 3.05 -14.60 -2.49
N GLU A 48 2.63 -13.64 -3.30
CA GLU A 48 2.68 -13.76 -4.76
C GLU A 48 4.12 -13.75 -5.27
N ASN A 49 4.45 -14.72 -6.13
CA ASN A 49 5.80 -14.92 -6.67
C ASN A 49 6.15 -13.92 -7.79
N CYS A 50 6.10 -12.63 -7.46
CA CYS A 50 6.28 -11.53 -8.41
C CYS A 50 7.58 -10.72 -8.20
N LYS A 51 8.41 -11.12 -7.24
CA LYS A 51 9.72 -10.50 -6.98
C LYS A 51 10.66 -10.73 -8.18
N TYR A 52 11.68 -9.88 -8.32
CA TYR A 52 12.66 -9.99 -9.41
C TYR A 52 13.32 -11.37 -9.51
N ASN A 53 13.48 -12.10 -8.40
CA ASN A 53 14.11 -13.42 -8.37
C ASN A 53 13.10 -14.59 -8.53
N GLY A 54 11.83 -14.29 -8.81
CA GLY A 54 10.77 -15.32 -8.93
C GLY A 54 10.19 -15.80 -7.60
N GLY A 55 10.68 -15.31 -6.47
CA GLY A 55 10.08 -15.56 -5.16
C GLY A 55 9.10 -14.47 -4.74
N ASN A 56 8.87 -14.39 -3.43
CA ASN A 56 8.00 -13.39 -2.80
C ASN A 56 8.65 -12.80 -1.53
N ASN A 57 7.93 -11.93 -0.83
CA ASN A 57 8.30 -11.37 0.47
C ASN A 57 7.15 -11.57 1.46
N LYS A 58 6.52 -12.76 1.48
CA LYS A 58 5.35 -13.04 2.31
C LYS A 58 5.56 -12.53 3.73
N ASN A 59 4.60 -11.76 4.23
CA ASN A 59 4.62 -11.20 5.57
C ASN A 59 3.29 -11.54 6.27
N ASP A 60 3.36 -12.33 7.34
CA ASP A 60 2.17 -12.82 8.03
C ASP A 60 1.39 -11.68 8.75
N ALA A 61 2.08 -10.61 9.19
CA ALA A 61 1.42 -9.45 9.76
C ALA A 61 0.61 -8.67 8.70
N VAL A 62 1.15 -8.56 7.47
CA VAL A 62 0.42 -7.96 6.34
C VAL A 62 -0.77 -8.84 5.94
N LEU A 63 -0.62 -10.17 5.93
CA LEU A 63 -1.74 -11.08 5.65
C LEU A 63 -2.85 -10.95 6.70
N ALA A 64 -2.50 -10.75 7.97
CA ALA A 64 -3.48 -10.57 9.03
C ALA A 64 -4.39 -9.36 8.81
N LEU A 65 -3.99 -8.35 8.01
CA LEU A 65 -4.82 -7.18 7.67
C LEU A 65 -6.07 -7.54 6.87
N GLN A 66 -6.15 -8.73 6.26
CA GLN A 66 -7.38 -9.22 5.61
C GLN A 66 -8.57 -9.33 6.57
N LYS A 67 -8.32 -9.38 7.89
CA LYS A 67 -9.36 -9.39 8.90
C LYS A 67 -10.11 -8.04 8.98
N ASP A 68 -9.41 -6.93 8.74
CA ASP A 68 -9.94 -5.56 8.89
C ASP A 68 -10.16 -4.84 7.55
N PHE A 69 -9.39 -5.20 6.53
CA PHE A 69 -9.43 -4.61 5.19
C PHE A 69 -9.84 -5.63 4.14
N GLU A 70 -10.39 -5.14 3.03
CA GLU A 70 -10.36 -5.90 1.79
C GLU A 70 -9.14 -5.51 0.97
N ILE A 71 -8.35 -6.51 0.60
CA ILE A 71 -7.02 -6.32 0.04
C ILE A 71 -7.09 -6.20 -1.48
N VAL A 72 -6.45 -5.15 -1.98
CA VAL A 72 -6.27 -4.88 -3.41
C VAL A 72 -4.80 -5.16 -3.77
N PRO A 73 -4.47 -6.34 -4.32
CA PRO A 73 -3.09 -6.70 -4.62
C PRO A 73 -2.54 -5.89 -5.80
N VAL A 74 -1.36 -5.28 -5.63
CA VAL A 74 -0.67 -4.53 -6.68
C VAL A 74 0.78 -4.99 -6.84
N CYS A 75 1.21 -5.21 -8.08
CA CYS A 75 2.63 -5.34 -8.42
C CYS A 75 2.94 -4.39 -9.57
N PRO A 76 3.41 -3.16 -9.28
CA PRO A 76 3.60 -2.14 -10.30
C PRO A 76 4.58 -2.59 -11.39
N GLU A 77 5.67 -3.26 -11.00
CA GLU A 77 6.66 -3.81 -11.95
C GLU A 77 6.03 -4.79 -12.96
N CYS A 78 5.11 -5.67 -12.51
CA CYS A 78 4.39 -6.58 -13.41
C CYS A 78 3.37 -5.83 -14.28
N PHE A 79 2.63 -4.88 -13.70
CA PHE A 79 1.67 -4.06 -14.44
C PHE A 79 2.34 -3.22 -15.53
N GLY A 80 3.58 -2.79 -15.26
CA GLY A 80 4.47 -2.12 -16.21
C GLY A 80 4.92 -3.00 -17.38
N GLY A 81 4.91 -4.33 -17.20
CA GLY A 81 5.29 -5.32 -18.21
C GLY A 81 6.65 -5.98 -17.96
N LEU A 82 7.26 -5.77 -16.79
CA LEU A 82 8.53 -6.44 -16.47
C LEU A 82 8.31 -7.94 -16.25
N LYS A 83 9.29 -8.73 -16.71
CA LYS A 83 9.28 -10.19 -16.58
C LYS A 83 9.59 -10.65 -15.14
N ILE A 84 9.27 -11.91 -14.88
CA ILE A 84 9.67 -12.64 -13.68
C ILE A 84 10.32 -13.96 -14.12
N PRO A 85 11.57 -14.26 -13.71
CA PRO A 85 12.50 -13.37 -13.02
C PRO A 85 12.99 -12.22 -13.94
N ARG A 86 13.65 -11.22 -13.34
CA ARG A 86 14.29 -10.08 -14.00
C ARG A 86 15.57 -9.68 -13.25
N VAL A 87 16.44 -8.95 -13.93
CA VAL A 87 17.61 -8.33 -13.30
C VAL A 87 17.13 -7.31 -12.25
N PRO A 88 17.78 -7.22 -11.07
CA PRO A 88 17.45 -6.19 -10.09
C PRO A 88 17.63 -4.79 -10.68
N ASN A 89 16.72 -3.89 -10.33
CA ASN A 89 16.79 -2.48 -10.70
C ASN A 89 16.90 -1.61 -9.45
N GLU A 90 17.56 -0.47 -9.58
CA GLU A 90 17.65 0.58 -8.55
C GLU A 90 17.37 1.95 -9.19
N ILE A 91 17.05 2.96 -8.37
CA ILE A 91 16.78 4.31 -8.87
C ILE A 91 18.10 5.09 -8.93
N ILE A 92 18.48 5.52 -10.13
CA ILE A 92 19.69 6.31 -10.38
C ILE A 92 19.27 7.62 -11.04
N GLY A 93 19.40 8.74 -10.32
CA GLY A 93 19.02 10.06 -10.85
C GLY A 93 17.55 10.15 -11.30
N GLY A 94 16.64 9.46 -10.59
CA GLY A 94 15.21 9.41 -10.92
C GLY A 94 14.83 8.40 -12.01
N ARG A 95 15.78 7.60 -12.51
CA ARG A 95 15.54 6.56 -13.52
C ARG A 95 15.64 5.17 -12.91
N ALA A 96 14.80 4.25 -13.34
CA ALA A 96 14.87 2.85 -12.91
C ALA A 96 15.86 2.09 -13.80
N ILE A 97 17.09 1.93 -13.34
CA ILE A 97 18.18 1.32 -14.08
C ILE A 97 18.44 -0.08 -13.54
N SER A 98 18.60 -1.05 -14.43
CA SER A 98 18.99 -2.41 -14.05
C SER A 98 20.47 -2.51 -13.70
N LYS A 99 20.84 -3.58 -12.98
CA LYS A 99 22.25 -3.88 -12.67
C LYS A 99 23.14 -3.99 -13.90
N ASN A 100 22.56 -4.28 -15.07
CA ASN A 100 23.29 -4.37 -16.34
C ASN A 100 23.27 -3.07 -17.16
N GLY A 101 22.70 -1.98 -16.62
CA GLY A 101 22.67 -0.66 -17.27
C GLY A 101 21.48 -0.40 -18.20
N GLU A 102 20.57 -1.36 -18.37
CA GLU A 102 19.33 -1.15 -19.13
C GLU A 102 18.37 -0.22 -18.37
N ASP A 103 17.71 0.69 -19.08
CA ASP A 103 16.74 1.64 -18.51
C ASP A 103 15.31 1.12 -18.65
N PHE A 104 14.63 0.94 -17.51
CA PHE A 104 13.25 0.49 -17.38
C PHE A 104 12.30 1.57 -16.85
N THR A 105 12.71 2.85 -16.91
CA THR A 105 11.92 3.97 -16.36
C THR A 105 10.49 4.02 -16.93
N ALA A 106 10.32 3.71 -18.22
CA ALA A 106 9.02 3.70 -18.87
C ALA A 106 8.08 2.63 -18.27
N GLU A 107 8.61 1.43 -18.02
CA GLU A 107 7.88 0.32 -17.41
C GLU A 107 7.53 0.62 -15.95
N TYR A 108 8.42 1.24 -15.18
CA TYR A 108 8.14 1.65 -13.80
C TYR A 108 7.05 2.72 -13.74
N ASN A 109 7.12 3.74 -14.59
CA ASN A 109 6.10 4.80 -14.63
C ASN A 109 4.74 4.24 -15.04
N LYS A 110 4.69 3.45 -16.12
CA LYS A 110 3.47 2.76 -16.56
C LYS A 110 2.90 1.84 -15.49
N GLY A 111 3.78 1.14 -14.77
CA GLY A 111 3.42 0.27 -13.66
C GLY A 111 2.80 1.04 -12.50
N ALA A 112 3.40 2.18 -12.13
CA ALA A 112 2.89 3.06 -11.09
C ALA A 112 1.52 3.63 -11.44
N GLU A 113 1.32 4.15 -12.66
CA GLU A 113 0.03 4.66 -13.13
C GLU A 113 -1.06 3.60 -13.09
N LYS A 114 -0.76 2.38 -13.56
CA LYS A 114 -1.72 1.27 -13.49
C LYS A 114 -2.02 0.83 -12.06
N ALA A 115 -1.02 0.80 -11.19
CA ALA A 115 -1.23 0.50 -9.78
C ALA A 115 -2.10 1.57 -9.10
N LEU A 116 -1.91 2.83 -9.46
CA LEU A 116 -2.72 3.95 -8.96
C LEU A 116 -4.16 3.80 -9.45
N TYR A 117 -4.37 3.57 -10.75
CA TYR A 117 -5.69 3.32 -11.31
C TYR A 117 -6.42 2.19 -10.57
N VAL A 118 -5.76 1.06 -10.33
CA VAL A 118 -6.33 -0.06 -9.57
C VAL A 118 -6.70 0.36 -8.14
N ALA A 119 -5.83 1.11 -7.45
CA ALA A 119 -6.09 1.57 -6.10
C ALA A 119 -7.29 2.55 -6.05
N GLU A 120 -7.33 3.53 -6.95
CA GLU A 120 -8.38 4.55 -7.02
C GLU A 120 -9.74 3.95 -7.39
N GLU A 121 -9.81 3.13 -8.43
CA GLU A 121 -11.05 2.47 -8.87
C GLU A 121 -11.59 1.47 -7.84
N SER A 122 -10.70 0.89 -7.03
CA SER A 122 -11.12 0.06 -5.90
C SER A 122 -11.57 0.88 -4.69
N GLY A 123 -11.30 2.19 -4.67
CA GLY A 123 -11.58 3.06 -3.52
C GLY A 123 -10.56 2.94 -2.37
N ALA A 124 -9.35 2.43 -2.64
CA ALA A 124 -8.30 2.36 -1.64
C ALA A 124 -7.77 3.77 -1.32
N ARG A 125 -7.72 4.10 -0.02
CA ARG A 125 -7.14 5.34 0.50
C ARG A 125 -5.78 5.12 1.17
N PHE A 126 -5.49 3.87 1.50
CA PHE A 126 -4.29 3.44 2.17
C PHE A 126 -3.56 2.40 1.32
N ALA A 127 -2.24 2.32 1.48
CA ALA A 127 -1.43 1.29 0.87
C ALA A 127 -0.34 0.74 1.80
N VAL A 128 -0.12 -0.57 1.81
CA VAL A 128 1.06 -1.21 2.38
C VAL A 128 1.97 -1.67 1.26
N LEU A 129 3.07 -0.96 1.08
CA LEU A 129 4.02 -1.21 -0.01
C LEU A 129 5.34 -1.77 0.52
N LYS A 130 5.94 -2.69 -0.25
CA LYS A 130 7.20 -3.35 0.13
C LYS A 130 8.33 -2.33 0.25
N GLU A 131 8.89 -2.21 1.45
CA GLU A 131 10.00 -1.31 1.75
C GLU A 131 11.23 -1.53 0.86
N ARG A 132 11.98 -0.45 0.60
CA ARG A 132 13.28 -0.42 -0.11
C ARG A 132 13.22 -0.74 -1.61
N SER A 133 12.07 -1.19 -2.12
CA SER A 133 11.89 -1.45 -3.55
C SER A 133 12.01 -0.16 -4.38
N PRO A 134 12.63 -0.20 -5.58
CA PRO A 134 12.64 0.93 -6.51
C PRO A 134 11.23 1.36 -6.97
N SER A 135 10.21 0.50 -6.82
CA SER A 135 8.82 0.85 -7.11
C SER A 135 8.03 1.18 -5.84
N CYS A 136 8.15 0.33 -4.82
CA CYS A 136 7.25 0.30 -3.67
C CYS A 136 7.84 0.91 -2.39
N GLY A 137 9.16 1.16 -2.34
CA GLY A 137 9.82 1.65 -1.14
C GLY A 137 9.33 3.06 -0.74
N LYS A 138 9.04 3.25 0.55
CA LYS A 138 8.75 4.56 1.13
C LYS A 138 9.87 4.95 2.09
N GLY A 139 10.34 6.18 2.01
CA GLY A 139 11.33 6.79 2.91
C GLY A 139 12.77 6.34 2.68
N MET A 140 12.99 5.07 2.31
CA MET A 140 14.31 4.52 2.00
C MET A 140 14.27 3.64 0.75
N ILE A 141 15.28 3.80 -0.13
CA ILE A 141 15.54 2.97 -1.32
C ILE A 141 17.05 2.67 -1.42
N TYR A 142 17.43 1.74 -2.31
CA TYR A 142 18.85 1.49 -2.59
C TYR A 142 19.49 2.65 -3.37
N ASP A 143 20.78 2.85 -3.16
CA ASP A 143 21.54 4.02 -3.61
C ASP A 143 21.90 4.05 -5.10
N GLY A 144 21.54 3.02 -5.87
CA GLY A 144 21.84 2.94 -7.30
C GLY A 144 23.17 2.28 -7.63
N THR A 145 23.98 1.93 -6.62
CA THR A 145 25.29 1.30 -6.82
C THR A 145 25.22 -0.23 -6.81
N PHE A 146 24.07 -0.81 -6.49
CA PHE A 146 23.90 -2.26 -6.28
C PHE A 146 24.79 -2.84 -5.17
N SER A 147 25.23 -1.99 -4.23
CA SER A 147 26.01 -2.38 -3.05
C SER A 147 25.15 -2.85 -1.87
N GLY A 148 23.83 -2.60 -1.93
CA GLY A 148 22.91 -2.83 -0.83
C GLY A 148 22.79 -1.67 0.17
N THR A 149 23.53 -0.57 -0.06
CA THR A 149 23.42 0.68 0.70
C THR A 149 22.06 1.33 0.48
N LEU A 150 21.46 1.83 1.57
CA LEU A 150 20.19 2.54 1.53
C LEU A 150 20.39 4.05 1.66
N VAL A 151 19.57 4.81 0.94
CA VAL A 151 19.50 6.27 0.99
C VAL A 151 18.06 6.74 1.16
N PRO A 152 17.84 7.95 1.71
CA PRO A 152 16.51 8.53 1.75
C PRO A 152 15.91 8.68 0.35
N GLY A 153 14.67 8.23 0.19
CA GLY A 153 13.97 8.31 -1.09
C GLY A 153 12.75 7.38 -1.17
N ASN A 154 11.93 7.61 -2.18
CA ASN A 154 10.76 6.79 -2.48
C ASN A 154 10.95 6.06 -3.80
N GLY A 155 10.35 4.88 -3.91
CA GLY A 155 10.15 4.20 -5.18
C GLY A 155 9.06 4.90 -6.01
N VAL A 156 9.05 4.63 -7.31
CA VAL A 156 8.22 5.35 -8.30
C VAL A 156 6.73 5.30 -7.96
N THR A 157 6.21 4.13 -7.55
CA THR A 157 4.79 3.96 -7.18
C THR A 157 4.47 4.60 -5.84
N ALA A 158 5.32 4.41 -4.83
CA ALA A 158 5.11 5.02 -3.52
C ALA A 158 5.05 6.55 -3.62
N GLU A 159 5.98 7.15 -4.38
CA GLU A 159 5.99 8.59 -4.65
C GLU A 159 4.71 9.06 -5.35
N LEU A 160 4.23 8.32 -6.35
CA LEU A 160 3.00 8.66 -7.06
C LEU A 160 1.78 8.58 -6.14
N PHE A 161 1.64 7.52 -5.35
CA PHE A 161 0.53 7.34 -4.41
C PHE A 161 0.47 8.47 -3.38
N ILE A 162 1.63 8.85 -2.82
CA ILE A 162 1.73 9.98 -1.88
C ILE A 162 1.26 11.28 -2.54
N LYS A 163 1.70 11.54 -3.77
CA LYS A 163 1.31 12.75 -4.53
C LYS A 163 -0.18 12.83 -4.85
N THR A 164 -0.85 11.69 -4.98
CA THR A 164 -2.29 11.62 -5.27
C THR A 164 -3.16 11.45 -4.02
N GLY A 165 -2.56 11.50 -2.83
CA GLY A 165 -3.28 11.49 -1.56
C GLY A 165 -3.61 10.11 -1.02
N ILE A 166 -2.99 9.05 -1.54
CA ILE A 166 -3.02 7.72 -0.92
C ILE A 166 -1.94 7.68 0.17
N SER A 167 -2.34 7.42 1.42
CA SER A 167 -1.41 7.23 2.53
C SER A 167 -0.66 5.91 2.37
N VAL A 168 0.66 5.98 2.22
CA VAL A 168 1.54 4.81 2.01
C VAL A 168 2.23 4.43 3.32
N PHE A 169 2.33 3.14 3.60
CA PHE A 169 3.03 2.56 4.75
C PHE A 169 3.96 1.44 4.29
N GLY A 170 5.10 1.29 4.97
CA GLY A 170 5.92 0.09 4.85
C GLY A 170 5.34 -1.08 5.64
N GLU A 171 5.81 -2.31 5.36
CA GLU A 171 5.39 -3.48 6.15
C GLU A 171 5.81 -3.40 7.63
N SER A 172 6.71 -2.49 8.02
CA SER A 172 7.05 -2.21 9.42
C SER A 172 6.20 -1.12 10.08
N GLU A 173 5.31 -0.45 9.32
CA GLU A 173 4.48 0.67 9.80
C GLU A 173 3.00 0.28 9.97
N ILE A 174 2.70 -1.01 10.13
CA ILE A 174 1.32 -1.52 10.23
C ILE A 174 0.54 -0.87 11.38
N ASP A 175 1.17 -0.67 12.54
CA ASP A 175 0.48 -0.06 13.69
C ASP A 175 0.01 1.37 13.38
N LYS A 176 0.83 2.15 12.65
CA LYS A 176 0.47 3.50 12.22
C LYS A 176 -0.69 3.49 11.22
N LEU A 177 -0.70 2.51 10.30
CA LEU A 177 -1.82 2.32 9.38
C LEU A 177 -3.12 2.06 10.15
N LEU A 178 -3.08 1.17 11.14
CA LEU A 178 -4.28 0.81 11.91
C LEU A 178 -4.83 1.99 12.71
N GLU A 179 -3.94 2.82 13.27
CA GLU A 179 -4.29 4.07 13.94
C GLU A 179 -4.91 5.07 12.96
N GLU A 180 -4.28 5.32 11.80
CA GLU A 180 -4.78 6.28 10.80
C GLU A 180 -6.08 5.83 10.12
N ALA A 181 -6.36 4.52 10.08
CA ALA A 181 -7.56 3.94 9.50
C ALA A 181 -8.73 3.78 10.50
N ASP A 182 -8.60 4.27 11.74
CA ASP A 182 -9.61 4.12 12.82
C ASP A 182 -10.01 2.65 13.08
N ILE A 183 -9.06 1.72 13.00
CA ILE A 183 -9.29 0.28 13.25
C ILE A 183 -9.01 -0.11 14.71
N VAL A 184 -8.03 0.55 15.34
CA VAL A 184 -7.61 0.31 16.74
C VAL A 184 -7.80 1.53 17.63
#